data_AF-A0A963DG54-F1
#
_entry.id   AF-A0A963DG54-F1
#
_cell.length_a   1.000
_cell.length_b   1.000
_cell.length_c   1.000
_cell.angle_alpha   90.00
_cell.angle_beta   90.00
_cell.angle_gamma   90.00
#
_symmetry.space_group_name_H-M   'P 1'
#
loop_
_entity.id
_entity.type
_entity.pdbx_description
1 polymer ?
#
loop_
_entity_poly.entity_id
_entity_poly.type
_entity_poly.pdbx_seq_one_letter_code
_entity_poly.pdbx_strand_id
1 'polypeptide(L)'
;APALLELGVPLLVSHMFVFYFGILADLTPPVALACFAAAPIAGERGLEISLWAVRIAIAGFVVPFMAVYAPALMLQDSGGLAIAYSVGKATLAIGLWGMASIGHLRASLTWWERLLAFGAGAALILALPITDEVGFALALLAIGLHLWRTRPVEIPAT
;
A
#
# COMPACT_ATOMS: atom_id res chain seq x y z
N ALA A 1 5.89 -12.52 19.94
CA ALA A 1 4.47 -12.44 19.53
C ALA A 1 3.84 -13.84 19.62
N PRO A 2 3.15 -14.19 20.72
CA PRO A 2 2.56 -15.52 20.89
C PRO A 2 1.22 -15.69 20.13
N ALA A 3 0.41 -14.63 19.99
CA ALA A 3 -0.94 -14.72 19.41
C ALA A 3 -0.98 -15.09 17.90
N LEU A 4 -0.04 -14.60 17.08
CA LEU A 4 0.03 -14.98 15.66
C LEU A 4 0.63 -16.39 15.47
N LEU A 5 1.45 -16.84 16.42
CA LEU A 5 2.03 -18.18 16.40
C LEU A 5 0.98 -19.24 16.76
N GLU A 6 0.08 -18.93 17.68
CA GLU A 6 -1.10 -19.75 17.99
C GLU A 6 -2.07 -19.87 16.81
N LEU A 7 -2.02 -18.92 15.86
CA LEU A 7 -2.79 -18.93 14.60
C LEU A 7 -2.08 -19.68 13.45
N GLY A 8 -0.96 -20.36 13.72
CA GLY A 8 -0.24 -21.16 12.72
C GLY A 8 0.62 -20.36 11.74
N VAL A 9 0.84 -19.07 11.98
CA VAL A 9 1.72 -18.23 11.16
C VAL A 9 3.19 -18.55 11.45
N PRO A 10 4.07 -18.65 10.44
CA PRO A 10 5.50 -18.86 10.66
C PRO A 10 6.08 -17.84 11.65
N LEU A 11 6.99 -18.32 12.52
CA LEU A 11 7.60 -17.52 13.58
C LEU A 11 8.26 -16.25 13.02
N LEU A 12 8.95 -16.35 11.89
CA LEU A 12 9.62 -15.21 11.25
C LEU A 12 8.62 -14.13 10.83
N VAL A 13 7.52 -14.51 10.20
CA VAL A 13 6.49 -13.58 9.72
C VAL A 13 5.87 -12.82 10.89
N SER A 14 5.62 -13.51 12.01
CA SER A 14 5.09 -12.89 13.23
C SER A 14 6.04 -11.83 13.83
N HIS A 15 7.35 -12.09 13.83
CA HIS A 15 8.35 -11.11 14.29
C HIS A 15 8.48 -9.92 13.34
N MET A 16 8.50 -10.18 12.04
CA MET A 16 8.59 -9.13 11.02
C MET A 16 7.33 -8.25 11.00
N PHE A 17 6.16 -8.83 11.27
CA PHE A 17 4.92 -8.08 11.44
C PHE A 17 5.04 -7.04 12.56
N VAL A 18 5.44 -7.47 13.76
CA VAL A 18 5.60 -6.56 14.91
C VAL A 18 6.72 -5.55 14.67
N PHE A 19 7.84 -5.98 14.08
CA PHE A 19 8.96 -5.11 13.72
C PHE A 19 8.53 -4.01 12.74
N TYR A 20 7.77 -4.35 11.70
CA TYR A 20 7.26 -3.38 10.72
C TYR A 20 6.33 -2.35 11.38
N PHE A 21 5.41 -2.79 12.24
CA PHE A 21 4.56 -1.86 13.00
C PHE A 21 5.34 -1.03 14.02
N GLY A 22 6.44 -1.55 14.57
CA GLY A 22 7.37 -0.78 15.39
C GLY A 22 7.98 0.39 14.62
N ILE A 23 8.39 0.17 13.37
CA ILE A 23 8.90 1.25 12.49
C ILE A 23 7.78 2.23 12.12
N LEU A 24 6.58 1.74 11.79
CA LEU A 24 5.45 2.62 11.49
C LEU A 24 4.94 3.40 12.71
N ALA A 25 5.17 2.92 13.93
CA ALA A 25 4.77 3.64 15.14
C ALA A 25 5.49 4.99 15.27
N ASP A 26 6.74 5.07 14.79
CA ASP A 26 7.58 6.29 14.83
C ASP A 26 7.07 7.44 13.94
N LEU A 27 6.09 7.19 13.07
CA LEU A 27 5.41 8.25 12.30
C LEU A 27 3.96 8.51 12.76
N THR A 28 3.40 7.69 13.65
CA THR A 28 2.01 7.86 14.12
C THR A 28 1.91 8.78 15.34
N PRO A 29 1.00 9.78 15.34
CA PRO A 29 0.68 10.54 16.55
C PRO A 29 0.13 9.63 17.65
N PRO A 30 0.48 9.79 18.94
CA PRO A 30 1.27 10.86 19.57
C PRO A 30 2.77 10.57 19.77
N VAL A 31 3.27 9.40 19.31
CA VAL A 31 4.61 8.88 19.63
C VAL A 31 5.64 9.15 18.51
N ALA A 32 5.28 9.98 17.52
CA ALA A 32 6.06 10.22 16.30
C ALA A 32 7.41 10.93 16.51
N LEU A 33 8.36 10.25 17.15
CA LEU A 33 9.71 10.71 17.52
C LEU A 33 10.42 11.34 16.33
N ALA A 34 10.41 10.67 15.18
CA ALA A 34 11.08 11.14 13.97
C ALA A 34 10.46 12.45 13.45
N CYS A 35 9.13 12.59 13.53
CA CYS A 35 8.43 13.82 13.13
C CYS A 35 8.72 14.98 14.10
N PHE A 36 8.84 14.71 15.39
CA PHE A 36 9.22 15.74 16.38
C PHE A 36 10.68 16.18 16.24
N ALA A 37 11.57 15.26 15.88
CA ALA A 37 12.96 15.61 15.54
C ALA A 37 13.07 16.44 14.24
N ALA A 38 12.18 16.19 13.27
CA ALA A 38 12.13 16.94 12.01
C ALA A 38 11.46 18.32 12.13
N ALA A 39 10.60 18.53 13.12
CA ALA A 39 9.88 19.79 13.38
C ALA A 39 10.76 21.06 13.37
N PRO A 40 11.87 21.16 14.14
CA PRO A 40 12.71 22.35 14.14
C PRO A 40 13.43 22.61 12.81
N ILE A 41 13.63 21.57 11.98
CA ILE A 41 14.25 21.70 10.66
C ILE A 41 13.24 22.23 9.64
N ALA A 42 11.99 21.76 9.72
CA ALA A 42 10.91 22.16 8.82
C ALA A 42 10.23 23.49 9.20
N GLY A 43 10.44 23.98 10.43
CA GLY A 43 9.78 25.19 10.94
C GLY A 43 8.29 25.00 11.23
N GLU A 44 7.84 23.75 11.37
CA GLU A 44 6.44 23.38 11.57
C GLU A 44 6.22 22.60 12.85
N ARG A 45 4.96 22.48 13.29
CA ARG A 45 4.62 21.65 14.46
C ARG A 45 4.78 20.17 14.11
N GLY A 46 5.51 19.41 14.93
CA GLY A 46 5.72 17.98 14.64
C GLY A 46 4.43 17.14 14.61
N LEU A 47 3.34 17.60 15.25
CA LEU A 47 2.03 16.99 15.12
C LEU A 47 1.46 17.13 13.68
N GLU A 48 1.67 18.26 13.03
CA GLU A 48 1.23 18.45 11.64
C GLU A 48 2.05 17.59 10.68
N ILE A 49 3.36 17.53 10.89
CA ILE A 49 4.27 16.67 10.10
C ILE A 49 3.85 15.20 10.23
N SER A 50 3.55 14.73 11.45
CA SER A 50 3.13 13.34 11.67
C SER A 50 1.75 13.04 11.07
N LEU A 51 0.79 13.97 11.09
CA LEU A 51 -0.49 13.80 10.39
C LEU A 51 -0.30 13.65 8.87
N TRP A 52 0.58 14.46 8.27
CA TRP A 52 0.95 14.31 6.86
C TRP A 52 1.68 13.00 6.58
N ALA A 53 2.61 12.62 7.45
CA ALA A 53 3.35 11.36 7.33
C ALA A 53 2.39 10.16 7.37
N VAL A 54 1.44 10.13 8.32
CA VAL A 54 0.41 9.07 8.38
C VAL A 54 -0.41 9.04 7.11
N ARG A 55 -0.87 10.19 6.60
CA ARG A 55 -1.67 10.24 5.36
C ARG A 55 -0.95 9.59 4.18
N ILE A 56 0.35 9.82 4.05
CA ILE A 56 1.18 9.21 3.00
C ILE A 56 1.42 7.72 3.31
N ALA A 57 1.66 7.39 4.58
CA ALA A 57 2.00 6.05 5.05
C ALA A 57 0.81 5.07 5.03
N ILE A 58 -0.45 5.51 4.95
CA ILE A 58 -1.66 4.65 4.92
C ILE A 58 -1.51 3.48 3.92
N ALA A 59 -0.90 3.72 2.75
CA ALA A 59 -0.69 2.66 1.75
C ALA A 59 0.27 1.56 2.23
N GLY A 60 1.23 1.90 3.10
CA GLY A 60 2.19 0.97 3.70
C GLY A 60 1.62 0.13 4.85
N PHE A 61 0.57 0.58 5.53
CA PHE A 61 -0.07 -0.16 6.65
C PHE A 61 -0.62 -1.53 6.23
N VAL A 62 -0.85 -1.72 4.93
CA VAL A 62 -1.34 -2.96 4.34
C VAL A 62 -0.27 -4.05 4.24
N VAL A 63 1.00 -3.66 4.09
CA VAL A 63 2.10 -4.60 3.75
C VAL A 63 2.24 -5.75 4.75
N PRO A 64 2.17 -5.53 6.08
CA PRO A 64 2.25 -6.61 7.05
C PRO A 64 1.14 -7.65 6.91
N PHE A 65 -0.08 -7.21 6.58
CA PHE A 65 -1.21 -8.11 6.36
C PHE A 65 -0.98 -8.98 5.12
N MET A 66 -0.47 -8.39 4.03
CA MET A 66 -0.10 -9.15 2.84
C MET A 66 0.99 -10.19 3.14
N ALA A 67 1.98 -9.86 3.97
CA ALA A 67 3.04 -10.78 4.35
C ALA A 67 2.55 -11.96 5.21
N VAL A 68 1.49 -11.77 6.00
CA VAL A 68 0.84 -12.85 6.77
C VAL A 68 0.10 -13.82 5.85
N TYR A 69 -0.61 -13.31 4.84
CA TYR A 69 -1.36 -14.15 3.90
C TYR A 69 -0.48 -14.77 2.80
N ALA A 70 0.62 -14.13 2.45
CA ALA A 70 1.58 -14.61 1.44
C ALA A 70 3.00 -14.68 2.04
N PRO A 71 3.35 -15.77 2.75
CA PRO A 71 4.69 -15.97 3.31
C PRO A 71 5.83 -15.93 2.27
N ALA A 72 5.49 -16.09 0.98
CA ALA A 72 6.42 -15.91 -0.14
C ALA A 72 7.03 -14.50 -0.22
N LEU A 73 6.34 -13.47 0.30
CA LEU A 73 6.91 -12.12 0.45
C LEU A 73 8.10 -12.09 1.42
N MET A 74 8.17 -13.05 2.33
CA MET A 74 9.24 -13.22 3.32
C MET A 74 10.20 -14.36 2.96
N LEU A 75 10.20 -14.76 1.68
CA LEU A 75 11.05 -15.83 1.14
C LEU A 75 10.91 -17.17 1.90
N GLN A 76 9.75 -17.40 2.53
CA GLN A 76 9.46 -18.67 3.18
C GLN A 76 8.97 -19.67 2.13
N ASP A 77 9.67 -20.80 2.02
CA ASP A 77 9.27 -22.04 1.33
C ASP A 77 8.56 -21.87 -0.03
N SER A 78 9.00 -20.91 -0.84
CA SER A 78 8.35 -20.55 -2.10
C SER A 78 9.33 -20.56 -3.26
N GLY A 79 8.92 -21.16 -4.38
CA GLY A 79 9.69 -21.12 -5.62
C GLY A 79 9.80 -19.69 -6.16
N GLY A 80 10.84 -19.41 -6.96
CA GLY A 80 11.12 -18.07 -7.49
C GLY A 80 9.94 -17.41 -8.22
N LEU A 81 9.08 -18.20 -8.88
CA LEU A 81 7.87 -17.69 -9.54
C LEU A 81 6.80 -17.22 -8.54
N ALA A 82 6.63 -17.91 -7.41
CA ALA A 82 5.66 -17.51 -6.38
C ALA A 82 6.12 -16.21 -5.67
N ILE A 83 7.43 -16.05 -5.48
CA ILE A 83 8.03 -14.81 -4.97
C ILE A 83 7.78 -13.67 -5.95
N ALA A 84 8.12 -13.85 -7.24
CA ALA A 84 7.91 -12.82 -8.26
C ALA A 84 6.43 -12.40 -8.37
N TYR A 85 5.51 -13.37 -8.35
CA TYR A 85 4.07 -13.11 -8.34
C TYR A 85 3.64 -12.30 -7.10
N SER A 86 4.08 -12.72 -5.91
CA SER A 86 3.72 -12.06 -4.65
C SER A 86 4.26 -10.64 -4.59
N VAL A 87 5.50 -10.42 -5.03
CA VAL A 87 6.12 -9.09 -5.10
C VAL A 87 5.36 -8.21 -6.10
N GLY A 88 5.08 -8.69 -7.31
CA GLY A 88 4.34 -7.92 -8.31
C GLY A 88 2.93 -7.54 -7.82
N LYS A 89 2.23 -8.49 -7.20
CA LYS A 89 0.92 -8.28 -6.57
C LYS A 89 0.99 -7.24 -5.45
N ALA A 90 1.98 -7.33 -4.56
CA ALA A 90 2.18 -6.38 -3.47
C ALA A 90 2.50 -4.98 -3.97
N THR A 91 3.40 -4.84 -4.94
CA THR A 91 3.74 -3.53 -5.53
C THR A 91 2.50 -2.87 -6.15
N LEU A 92 1.69 -3.65 -6.87
CA LEU A 92 0.47 -3.15 -7.51
C LEU A 92 -0.61 -2.77 -6.49
N ALA A 93 -0.82 -3.58 -5.44
CA ALA A 93 -1.76 -3.28 -4.37
C ALA A 93 -1.38 -2.00 -3.60
N ILE A 94 -0.11 -1.87 -3.20
CA ILE A 94 0.43 -0.68 -2.50
C ILE A 94 0.32 0.55 -3.41
N GLY A 95 0.62 0.40 -4.71
CA GLY A 95 0.50 1.49 -5.69
C GLY A 95 -0.93 2.00 -5.82
N LEU A 96 -1.92 1.10 -5.87
CA LEU A 96 -3.35 1.46 -5.92
C LEU A 96 -3.82 2.14 -4.63
N TRP A 97 -3.38 1.67 -3.46
CA TRP A 97 -3.69 2.33 -2.19
C TRP A 97 -3.00 3.69 -2.06
N GLY A 98 -1.77 3.83 -2.56
CA GLY A 98 -1.08 5.12 -2.63
C GLY A 98 -1.83 6.11 -3.53
N MET A 99 -2.23 5.66 -4.71
CA MET A 99 -3.08 6.41 -5.65
C MET A 99 -4.40 6.83 -5.01
N ALA A 100 -5.05 5.91 -4.28
CA ALA A 100 -6.29 6.17 -3.57
C ALA A 100 -6.10 7.12 -2.36
N SER A 101 -4.98 7.05 -1.63
CA SER A 101 -4.74 7.94 -0.48
C SER A 101 -4.40 9.37 -0.93
N ILE A 102 -3.49 9.49 -1.90
CA ILE A 102 -2.98 10.78 -2.41
C ILE A 102 -4.01 11.42 -3.36
N GLY A 103 -4.78 10.62 -4.10
CA GLY A 103 -5.74 11.10 -5.10
C GLY A 103 -5.09 11.63 -6.37
N HIS A 104 -3.86 11.20 -6.66
CA HIS A 104 -3.09 11.65 -7.82
C HIS A 104 -2.26 10.50 -8.40
N LEU A 105 -2.20 10.43 -9.74
CA LEU A 105 -1.29 9.53 -10.46
C LEU A 105 -0.56 10.28 -11.57
N ARG A 106 -1.26 10.60 -12.66
CA ARG A 106 -0.81 11.43 -13.78
C ARG A 106 -1.60 12.75 -13.91
N ALA A 107 -2.80 12.73 -13.35
CA ALA A 107 -3.67 13.88 -13.13
C ALA A 107 -4.44 13.62 -11.82
N SER A 108 -5.19 14.61 -11.34
CA SER A 108 -6.08 14.44 -10.19
C SER A 108 -7.13 13.36 -10.47
N LEU A 109 -7.23 12.40 -9.54
CA LEU A 109 -8.27 11.37 -9.60
C LEU A 109 -9.62 11.98 -9.20
N THR A 110 -10.66 11.59 -9.92
CA THR A 110 -12.04 11.79 -9.47
C THR A 110 -12.34 10.89 -8.28
N TRP A 111 -13.32 11.30 -7.46
CA TRP A 111 -13.76 10.52 -6.29
C TRP A 111 -14.11 9.06 -6.64
N TRP A 112 -14.70 8.83 -7.82
CA TRP A 112 -15.05 7.49 -8.30
C TRP A 112 -13.83 6.64 -8.67
N GLU A 113 -12.85 7.19 -9.38
CA GLU A 113 -11.57 6.51 -9.68
C GLU A 113 -10.83 6.16 -8.37
N ARG A 114 -10.95 7.03 -7.37
CA ARG A 114 -10.35 6.85 -6.04
C ARG A 114 -10.99 5.69 -5.26
N LEU A 115 -12.32 5.59 -5.29
CA LEU A 115 -13.05 4.45 -4.71
C LEU A 115 -12.75 3.15 -5.44
N LEU A 116 -12.65 3.19 -6.78
CA LEU A 116 -12.28 2.02 -7.58
C LEU A 116 -10.86 1.54 -7.26
N ALA A 117 -9.88 2.45 -7.17
CA ALA A 117 -8.51 2.11 -6.78
C ALA A 117 -8.43 1.55 -5.36
N PHE A 118 -9.19 2.11 -4.42
CA PHE A 118 -9.28 1.58 -3.05
C PHE A 118 -9.86 0.16 -3.03
N GLY A 119 -10.96 -0.06 -3.75
CA GLY A 119 -11.60 -1.39 -3.87
C GLY A 119 -10.71 -2.41 -4.56
N ALA A 120 -10.01 -2.03 -5.64
CA ALA A 120 -9.07 -2.89 -6.35
C ALA A 120 -7.90 -3.32 -5.44
N GLY A 121 -7.33 -2.38 -4.70
CA GLY A 121 -6.27 -2.71 -3.74
C GLY A 121 -6.78 -3.57 -2.58
N ALA A 122 -7.97 -3.28 -2.03
CA ALA A 122 -8.59 -4.12 -0.99
C ALA A 122 -8.81 -5.57 -1.47
N ALA A 123 -9.29 -5.74 -2.70
CA ALA A 123 -9.49 -7.06 -3.31
C ALA A 123 -8.17 -7.83 -3.49
N LEU A 124 -7.07 -7.14 -3.83
CA LEU A 124 -5.75 -7.77 -3.95
C LEU A 124 -5.13 -8.13 -2.60
N ILE A 125 -5.52 -7.48 -1.51
CA ILE A 125 -5.02 -7.79 -0.15
C ILE A 125 -5.71 -9.03 0.40
N LEU A 126 -7.01 -9.19 0.13
CA LEU A 126 -7.76 -10.38 0.49
C LEU A 126 -7.26 -11.55 -0.35
N ALA A 127 -6.46 -12.42 0.25
CA ALA A 127 -5.89 -13.60 -0.40
C ALA A 127 -6.92 -14.73 -0.54
N LEU A 128 -7.97 -14.53 -1.35
CA LEU A 128 -8.80 -15.62 -1.86
C LEU A 128 -8.45 -15.89 -3.33
N PRO A 129 -8.46 -17.16 -3.79
CA PRO A 129 -8.11 -17.49 -5.18
C PRO A 129 -8.96 -16.75 -6.23
N ILE A 130 -10.21 -16.43 -5.89
CA ILE A 130 -11.17 -15.75 -6.78
C ILE A 130 -11.00 -14.22 -6.72
N THR A 131 -10.47 -13.67 -5.62
CA THR A 131 -10.33 -12.20 -5.46
C THR A 131 -9.11 -11.65 -6.17
N ASP A 132 -8.09 -12.47 -6.46
CA ASP A 132 -6.89 -12.04 -7.18
C ASP A 132 -7.21 -11.64 -8.63
N GLU A 133 -7.95 -12.48 -9.36
CA GLU A 133 -8.33 -12.19 -10.75
C GLU A 133 -9.21 -10.94 -10.85
N VAL A 134 -10.16 -10.81 -9.92
CA VAL A 134 -11.03 -9.61 -9.81
C VAL A 134 -10.19 -8.39 -9.45
N GLY A 135 -9.24 -8.52 -8.54
CA GLY A 135 -8.33 -7.45 -8.13
C GLY A 135 -7.45 -6.95 -9.27
N PHE A 136 -6.88 -7.86 -10.08
CA PHE A 136 -6.11 -7.49 -11.27
C PHE A 136 -6.99 -6.87 -12.36
N ALA A 137 -8.20 -7.40 -12.59
CA ALA A 137 -9.13 -6.84 -13.56
C ALA A 137 -9.55 -5.41 -13.16
N LEU A 138 -9.89 -5.19 -11.88
CA LEU A 138 -10.23 -3.87 -11.35
C LEU A 138 -9.03 -2.91 -11.37
N ALA A 139 -7.83 -3.39 -11.11
CA ALA A 139 -6.62 -2.60 -11.21
C ALA A 139 -6.36 -2.13 -12.64
N LEU A 140 -6.47 -3.03 -13.62
CA LEU A 140 -6.35 -2.69 -15.04
C LEU A 140 -7.43 -1.73 -15.48
N LEU A 141 -8.67 -1.90 -15.00
CA LEU A 141 -9.77 -0.99 -15.29
C LEU A 141 -9.53 0.40 -14.68
N ALA A 142 -9.14 0.48 -13.42
CA ALA A 142 -8.86 1.75 -12.75
C ALA A 142 -7.69 2.50 -13.42
N ILE A 143 -6.57 1.80 -13.68
CA ILE A 143 -5.39 2.39 -14.32
C ILE A 143 -5.68 2.72 -15.80
N GLY A 144 -6.38 1.84 -16.51
CA GLY A 144 -6.73 2.01 -17.92
C GLY A 144 -7.69 3.18 -18.16
N LEU A 145 -8.74 3.31 -17.35
CA LEU A 145 -9.65 4.45 -17.39
C LEU A 145 -8.92 5.75 -17.08
N HIS A 146 -8.07 5.75 -16.05
CA HIS A 146 -7.28 6.92 -15.67
C HIS A 146 -6.31 7.33 -16.80
N LEU A 147 -5.61 6.36 -17.41
CA LEU A 147 -4.68 6.62 -18.51
C LEU A 147 -5.38 7.06 -19.79
N TRP A 148 -6.56 6.51 -20.12
CA TRP A 148 -7.36 6.96 -21.27
C TRP A 148 -7.79 8.42 -21.06
N ARG A 149 -8.36 8.73 -19.90
CA ARG A 149 -8.83 10.09 -19.60
C ARG A 149 -7.70 11.12 -19.56
N THR A 150 -6.49 10.71 -19.21
CA THR A 150 -5.32 11.58 -19.13
C THR A 150 -4.45 11.57 -20.40
N ARG A 151 -4.93 10.98 -21.50
CA ARG A 151 -4.26 11.11 -22.79
C ARG A 151 -4.22 12.60 -23.20
N PRO A 152 -3.04 13.12 -23.61
CA PRO A 152 -2.98 14.46 -24.19
C PRO A 152 -3.91 14.49 -25.40
N VAL A 153 -4.81 15.47 -25.45
CA VAL A 153 -5.55 15.78 -26.68
C VAL A 153 -4.53 16.37 -27.64
N GLU A 154 -4.18 15.62 -28.70
CA GLU A 154 -3.38 16.17 -29.80
C GLU A 154 -4.16 17.33 -30.44
N ILE A 155 -3.69 18.55 -30.22
CA ILE A 155 -4.17 19.73 -30.94
C ILE A 155 -3.59 19.62 -32.36
N PRO A 156 -4.41 19.55 -33.42
CA PRO A 156 -3.90 19.52 -34.78
C PRO A 156 -3.07 20.78 -35.02
N ALA A 157 -1.80 20.61 -35.40
CA ALA A 157 -0.97 21.71 -35.85
C ALA A 157 -1.60 22.29 -37.13
N THR A 158 -2.08 23.53 -37.05
CA THR A 158 -2.56 24.33 -38.19
C THR A 158 -1.41 24.77 -39.08
#